data_AF-A0A3D5RWL1-F1
#
_entry.id   AF-A0A3D5RWL1-F1
#
_cell.length_a   1.000
_cell.length_b   1.000
_cell.length_c   1.000
_cell.angle_alpha   90.00
_cell.angle_beta   90.00
_cell.angle_gamma   90.00
#
_symmetry.space_group_name_H-M   'P 1'
#
loop_
_entity.id
_entity.type
_entity.pdbx_description
1 polymer ?
#
loop_
_entity_poly.entity_id
_entity_poly.type
_entity_poly.pdbx_seq_one_letter_code
_entity_poly.pdbx_strand_id
1 'polypeptide(L)'
;MEGFAELIENLSQMKESLNQYQTFLENEREQTIKTQFREFSQSLGITATPETINALFQNFEQVTALLEDKSIKLQDRIIETLNSLFVQQVLTLKTAARESELRRMTSDLSEFIRDVPTADNDSQFIQNLMAKSLKTLAQEVSLQKDLGETYNEAWIQSLQEQANEIFKNL
;
A
#
# COMPACT_ATOMS: atom_id res chain seq x y z
N MET A 1 -23.41 37.51 30.41
CA MET A 1 -22.05 37.09 30.00
C MET A 1 -21.75 35.64 30.36
N GLU A 2 -22.46 35.01 31.32
CA GLU A 2 -22.26 33.58 31.68
C GLU A 2 -22.53 32.58 30.55
N GLY A 3 -23.63 32.71 29.80
CA GLY A 3 -23.97 31.73 28.74
C GLY A 3 -23.01 31.68 27.55
N PHE A 4 -22.16 32.69 27.35
CA PHE A 4 -21.13 32.66 26.29
C PHE A 4 -19.87 31.94 26.76
N ALA A 5 -19.52 32.06 28.04
CA ALA A 5 -18.40 31.33 28.63
C ALA A 5 -18.69 29.82 28.69
N GLU A 6 -19.92 29.46 29.08
CA GLU A 6 -20.38 28.06 29.11
C GLU A 6 -20.45 27.43 27.71
N LEU A 7 -20.85 28.20 26.69
CA LEU A 7 -20.82 27.76 25.30
C LEU A 7 -19.38 27.52 24.79
N ILE A 8 -18.43 28.41 25.14
CA ILE A 8 -17.01 28.24 24.79
C ILE A 8 -16.43 27.00 25.48
N GLU A 9 -16.75 26.78 26.76
CA GLU A 9 -16.29 25.62 27.52
C GLU A 9 -16.82 24.30 26.92
N ASN A 10 -18.11 24.25 26.61
CA ASN A 10 -18.73 23.10 25.93
C ASN A 10 -18.13 22.83 24.55
N LEU A 11 -17.86 23.88 23.76
CA LEU A 11 -17.20 23.74 22.46
C LEU A 11 -15.75 23.25 22.60
N SER A 12 -15.04 23.69 23.63
CA SER A 12 -13.69 23.23 23.93
C SER A 12 -13.66 21.75 24.32
N GLN A 13 -14.57 21.33 25.20
CA GLN A 13 -14.70 19.92 25.59
C GLN A 13 -15.09 19.04 24.40
N MET A 14 -16.03 19.49 23.56
CA MET A 14 -16.41 18.77 22.35
C MET A 14 -15.25 18.64 21.36
N LYS A 15 -14.44 19.70 21.18
CA LYS A 15 -13.23 19.65 20.37
C LYS A 15 -12.21 18.66 20.91
N GLU A 16 -12.00 18.63 22.23
CA GLU A 16 -11.09 17.69 22.88
C GLU A 16 -11.56 16.25 22.70
N SER A 17 -12.85 15.97 22.92
CA SER A 17 -13.42 14.65 22.67
C SER A 17 -13.29 14.23 21.19
N LEU A 18 -13.57 15.13 20.25
CA LEU A 18 -13.40 14.84 18.81
C LEU A 18 -11.97 14.49 18.45
N ASN A 19 -10.98 15.22 19.00
CA ASN A 19 -9.57 14.90 18.80
C ASN A 19 -9.20 13.52 19.40
N GLN A 20 -9.70 13.21 20.60
CA GLN A 20 -9.48 11.89 21.22
C GLN A 20 -10.07 10.75 20.37
N TYR A 21 -11.28 10.94 19.84
CA TYR A 21 -11.90 9.99 18.93
C TYR A 21 -11.11 9.84 17.63
N GLN A 22 -10.63 10.94 17.04
CA GLN A 22 -9.80 10.89 15.84
C GLN A 22 -8.52 10.08 16.09
N THR A 23 -7.79 10.38 17.17
CA THR A 23 -6.57 9.64 17.52
C THR A 23 -6.87 8.15 17.78
N PHE A 24 -7.99 7.84 18.43
CA PHE A 24 -8.41 6.46 18.62
C PHE A 24 -8.65 5.73 17.30
N LEU A 25 -9.38 6.36 16.37
CA LEU A 25 -9.65 5.79 15.04
C LEU A 25 -8.37 5.60 14.22
N GLU A 26 -7.44 6.55 14.27
CA GLU A 26 -6.13 6.45 13.60
C GLU A 26 -5.31 5.27 14.16
N ASN A 27 -5.30 5.09 15.49
CA ASN A 27 -4.63 3.97 16.14
C ASN A 27 -5.25 2.61 15.77
N GLU A 28 -6.58 2.51 15.75
CA GLU A 28 -7.29 1.29 15.35
C GLU A 28 -7.02 0.94 13.88
N ARG A 29 -7.00 1.94 12.98
CA ARG A 29 -6.62 1.78 11.58
C ARG A 29 -5.20 1.22 11.46
N GLU A 30 -4.23 1.83 12.15
CA GLU A 30 -2.85 1.38 12.16
C GLU A 30 -2.73 -0.08 12.64
N GLN A 31 -3.36 -0.43 13.75
CA GLN A 31 -3.28 -1.79 14.29
C GLN A 31 -3.93 -2.83 13.37
N THR A 32 -5.04 -2.46 12.73
CA THR A 32 -5.73 -3.30 11.75
C THR A 32 -4.81 -3.59 10.57
N ILE A 33 -4.24 -2.56 9.95
CA ILE A 33 -3.34 -2.70 8.79
C ILE A 33 -2.09 -3.51 9.16
N LYS A 34 -1.48 -3.24 10.32
CA LYS A 34 -0.32 -4.02 10.81
C LYS A 34 -0.67 -5.48 11.03
N THR A 35 -1.88 -5.78 11.49
CA THR A 35 -2.35 -7.17 11.65
C THR A 35 -2.51 -7.84 10.29
N GLN A 36 -3.12 -7.16 9.32
CA GLN A 36 -3.22 -7.66 7.95
C GLN A 36 -1.83 -7.90 7.32
N PHE A 37 -0.83 -7.05 7.57
CA PHE A 37 0.54 -7.30 7.12
C PHE A 37 1.18 -8.53 7.75
N ARG A 38 0.91 -8.80 9.04
CA ARG A 38 1.37 -10.02 9.70
C ARG A 38 0.74 -11.25 9.07
N GLU A 39 -0.57 -11.23 8.85
CA GLU A 39 -1.32 -12.33 8.21
C GLU A 39 -0.85 -12.57 6.78
N PHE A 40 -0.65 -11.51 6.00
CA PHE A 40 -0.08 -11.56 4.66
C PHE A 40 1.33 -12.16 4.66
N SER A 41 2.22 -11.72 5.56
CA SER A 41 3.56 -12.29 5.65
C SER A 41 3.53 -13.78 6.01
N GLN A 42 2.64 -14.17 6.93
CA GLN A 42 2.44 -15.56 7.33
C GLN A 42 1.90 -16.43 6.18
N SER A 43 0.99 -15.93 5.35
CA SER A 43 0.46 -16.67 4.19
C SER A 43 1.55 -16.96 3.15
N LEU A 44 2.58 -16.11 3.08
CA LEU A 44 3.77 -16.31 2.27
C LEU A 44 4.80 -17.27 2.91
N GLY A 45 4.55 -17.72 4.14
CA GLY A 45 5.46 -18.56 4.91
C GLY A 45 6.62 -17.78 5.54
N ILE A 46 6.43 -16.48 5.78
CA ILE A 46 7.45 -15.55 6.26
C ILE A 46 7.06 -15.06 7.66
N THR A 47 7.91 -15.32 8.63
CA THR A 47 7.76 -14.76 9.97
C THR A 47 8.34 -13.35 10.00
N ALA A 48 7.53 -12.36 9.64
CA ALA A 48 7.93 -10.96 9.67
C ALA A 48 8.11 -10.46 11.12
N THR A 49 9.21 -9.76 11.38
CA THR A 49 9.47 -9.15 12.69
C THR A 49 8.61 -7.89 12.90
N PRO A 50 8.39 -7.43 14.14
CA PRO A 50 7.70 -6.16 14.40
C PRO A 50 8.30 -4.97 13.64
N GLU A 51 9.62 -4.93 13.48
CA GLU A 51 10.33 -3.88 12.74
C GLU A 51 9.98 -3.94 11.24
N THR A 52 9.90 -5.14 10.68
CA THR A 52 9.51 -5.36 9.28
C THR A 52 8.08 -4.89 9.04
N ILE A 53 7.15 -5.24 9.95
CA ILE A 53 5.75 -4.83 9.86
C ILE A 53 5.60 -3.31 10.00
N ASN A 54 6.36 -2.69 10.90
CA ASN A 54 6.38 -1.23 11.04
C ASN A 54 6.93 -0.54 9.78
N ALA A 55 7.99 -1.08 9.17
CA ALA A 55 8.53 -0.55 7.92
C ALA A 55 7.53 -0.68 6.76
N LEU A 56 6.87 -1.83 6.63
CA LEU A 56 5.82 -2.05 5.63
C LEU A 56 4.66 -1.06 5.81
N PHE A 57 4.22 -0.84 7.05
CA PHE A 57 3.17 0.14 7.36
C PHE A 57 3.58 1.57 6.98
N GLN A 58 4.79 2.00 7.35
CA GLN A 58 5.27 3.35 7.00
C GLN A 58 5.37 3.56 5.49
N ASN A 59 5.83 2.55 4.75
CA ASN A 59 5.90 2.62 3.30
C ASN A 59 4.51 2.57 2.64
N PHE A 60 3.56 1.85 3.24
CA PHE A 60 2.17 1.85 2.79
C PHE A 60 1.49 3.22 2.99
N GLU A 61 1.73 3.91 4.10
CA GLU A 61 1.21 5.26 4.31
C GLU A 61 1.79 6.26 3.28
N GLN A 62 3.07 6.12 2.91
CA GLN A 62 3.67 6.92 1.85
C GLN A 62 2.99 6.69 0.49
N VAL A 63 2.70 5.43 0.17
CA VAL A 63 1.94 5.07 -1.04
C VAL A 63 0.54 5.67 -1.00
N THR A 64 -0.15 5.59 0.14
CA THR A 64 -1.50 6.15 0.29
C THR A 64 -1.50 7.66 0.06
N ALA A 65 -0.54 8.37 0.66
CA ALA A 65 -0.37 9.81 0.45
C ALA A 65 -0.09 10.16 -1.01
N LEU A 66 0.71 9.34 -1.70
CA LEU A 66 1.03 9.52 -3.11
C LEU A 66 -0.20 9.35 -4.02
N LEU A 67 -1.09 8.42 -3.69
CA LEU A 67 -2.35 8.24 -4.42
C LEU A 67 -3.30 9.42 -4.24
N GLU A 68 -3.29 10.01 -3.05
CA GLU A 68 -4.13 11.16 -2.69
C GLU A 68 -3.61 12.49 -3.25
N ASP A 69 -2.34 12.57 -3.69
CA ASP A 69 -1.74 13.79 -4.22
C ASP A 69 -2.36 14.21 -5.56
N LYS A 70 -3.35 15.10 -5.49
CA LYS A 70 -4.08 15.61 -6.66
C LYS A 70 -3.21 16.40 -7.65
N SER A 71 -1.97 16.76 -7.30
CA SER A 71 -1.05 17.47 -8.19
C SER A 71 -0.36 16.59 -9.24
N ILE A 72 -0.26 15.29 -8.97
CA ILE A 72 0.36 14.31 -9.86
C ILE A 72 -0.71 13.71 -10.79
N LYS A 73 -0.39 13.39 -12.04
CA LYS A 73 -1.36 12.71 -12.92
C LYS A 73 -1.62 11.29 -12.44
N LEU A 74 -2.84 10.78 -12.67
CA LEU A 74 -3.22 9.43 -12.25
C LEU A 74 -2.24 8.34 -12.74
N GLN A 75 -1.80 8.42 -13.99
CA GLN A 75 -0.83 7.49 -14.57
C GLN A 75 0.49 7.49 -13.80
N ASP A 76 1.01 8.68 -13.51
CA ASP A 76 2.28 8.86 -12.80
C ASP A 76 2.16 8.34 -11.35
N ARG A 77 1.02 8.56 -10.67
CA ARG A 77 0.79 8.01 -9.32
C ARG A 77 0.81 6.48 -9.29
N ILE A 78 0.23 5.84 -10.31
CA ILE A 78 0.22 4.37 -10.42
C ILE A 78 1.65 3.86 -10.67
N ILE A 79 2.39 4.47 -11.59
CA ILE A 79 3.78 4.10 -11.89
C ILE A 79 4.67 4.29 -10.66
N GLU A 80 4.57 5.44 -9.99
CA GLU A 80 5.34 5.74 -8.78
C GLU A 80 5.02 4.76 -7.63
N THR A 81 3.75 4.35 -7.49
CA THR A 81 3.40 3.33 -6.51
C THR A 81 4.00 1.97 -6.85
N LEU A 82 3.95 1.54 -8.11
CA LEU A 82 4.55 0.28 -8.53
C LEU A 82 6.08 0.27 -8.33
N ASN A 83 6.70 1.44 -8.43
CA ASN A 83 8.12 1.65 -8.16
C ASN A 83 8.45 1.88 -6.68
N SER A 84 7.45 1.96 -5.80
CA SER A 84 7.63 2.32 -4.41
C SER A 84 8.40 1.28 -3.61
N LEU A 85 9.02 1.73 -2.52
CA LEU A 85 9.68 0.86 -1.55
C LEU A 85 8.72 -0.16 -0.94
N PHE A 86 7.42 0.13 -0.88
CA PHE A 86 6.42 -0.79 -0.38
C PHE A 86 6.34 -2.06 -1.25
N VAL A 87 6.15 -1.89 -2.57
CA VAL A 87 6.08 -3.01 -3.52
C VAL A 87 7.39 -3.79 -3.55
N GLN A 88 8.53 -3.08 -3.58
CA GLN A 88 9.85 -3.71 -3.55
C GLN A 88 10.06 -4.52 -2.26
N GLN A 89 9.72 -3.98 -1.10
CA GLN A 89 9.84 -4.69 0.18
C GLN A 89 8.98 -5.94 0.19
N VAL A 90 7.70 -5.84 -0.20
CA VAL A 90 6.80 -7.00 -0.26
C VAL A 90 7.37 -8.10 -1.15
N LEU A 91 7.84 -7.75 -2.35
CA LEU A 91 8.38 -8.72 -3.31
C LEU A 91 9.76 -9.26 -2.91
N THR A 92 10.47 -8.61 -1.98
CA THR A 92 11.77 -9.06 -1.46
C THR A 92 11.69 -9.70 -0.07
N LEU A 93 10.51 -9.74 0.56
CA LEU A 93 10.29 -10.44 1.84
C LEU A 93 10.77 -11.90 1.77
N LYS A 94 10.64 -12.55 0.61
CA LYS A 94 11.14 -13.89 0.34
C LYS A 94 12.31 -13.85 -0.63
N THR A 95 13.53 -13.94 -0.11
CA THR A 95 14.79 -13.77 -0.87
C THR A 95 15.09 -14.86 -1.90
N ALA A 96 14.49 -16.05 -1.77
CA ALA A 96 14.69 -17.18 -2.68
C ALA A 96 13.39 -17.60 -3.38
N ALA A 97 12.54 -16.62 -3.73
CA ALA A 97 11.28 -16.89 -4.40
C ALA A 97 11.52 -17.24 -5.88
N ARG A 98 10.86 -18.29 -6.37
CA ARG A 98 10.79 -18.60 -7.80
C ARG A 98 9.77 -17.69 -8.48
N GLU A 99 9.81 -17.61 -9.81
CA GLU A 99 8.84 -16.84 -10.60
C GLU A 99 7.39 -17.14 -10.20
N SER A 100 7.00 -18.41 -10.08
CA SER A 100 5.64 -18.80 -9.68
C SER A 100 5.23 -18.25 -8.31
N GLU A 101 6.19 -18.12 -7.40
CA GLU A 101 5.95 -17.58 -6.06
C GLU A 101 5.87 -16.06 -6.07
N LEU A 102 6.75 -15.39 -6.83
CA LEU A 102 6.69 -13.94 -7.05
C LEU A 102 5.39 -13.52 -7.73
N ARG A 103 4.93 -14.33 -8.69
CA ARG A 103 3.65 -14.19 -9.35
C ARG A 103 2.49 -14.25 -8.36
N ARG A 104 2.50 -15.27 -7.50
CA ARG A 104 1.52 -15.42 -6.43
C ARG A 104 1.58 -14.25 -5.45
N MET A 105 2.78 -13.87 -4.98
CA MET A 105 2.98 -12.73 -4.08
C MET A 105 2.46 -11.42 -4.67
N THR A 106 2.65 -11.19 -5.97
CA THR A 106 2.14 -9.99 -6.66
C THR A 106 0.61 -10.02 -6.73
N SER A 107 0.02 -11.19 -6.99
CA SER A 107 -1.44 -11.38 -6.94
C SER A 107 -1.99 -11.18 -5.53
N ASP A 108 -1.36 -11.77 -4.51
CA ASP A 108 -1.77 -11.65 -3.11
C ASP A 108 -1.66 -10.20 -2.64
N LEU A 109 -0.61 -9.48 -3.05
CA LEU A 109 -0.45 -8.05 -2.80
C LEU A 109 -1.57 -7.22 -3.45
N SER A 110 -2.00 -7.60 -4.66
CA SER A 110 -3.11 -6.92 -5.33
C SER A 110 -4.43 -7.07 -4.56
N GLU A 111 -4.67 -8.23 -3.97
CA GLU A 111 -5.84 -8.49 -3.14
C GLU A 111 -5.74 -7.76 -1.81
N PHE A 112 -4.57 -7.79 -1.18
CA PHE A 112 -4.29 -6.99 0.00
C PHE A 112 -4.61 -5.51 -0.23
N ILE A 113 -4.04 -4.89 -1.29
CA ILE A 113 -4.24 -3.48 -1.59
C ILE A 113 -5.72 -3.16 -1.79
N ARG A 114 -6.48 -4.04 -2.45
CA ARG A 114 -7.93 -3.86 -2.63
C ARG A 114 -8.70 -3.87 -1.31
N ASP A 115 -8.27 -4.71 -0.37
CA ASP A 115 -9.01 -5.00 0.86
C ASP A 115 -8.64 -4.03 2.01
N VAL A 116 -7.61 -3.19 1.85
CA VAL A 116 -7.27 -2.16 2.86
C VAL A 116 -8.37 -1.07 2.91
N PRO A 117 -8.82 -0.64 4.10
CA PRO A 117 -9.78 0.45 4.23
C PRO A 117 -9.20 1.81 3.76
N THR A 118 -9.95 2.55 2.94
CA THR A 118 -9.64 3.92 2.50
C THR A 118 -10.65 4.93 3.04
N ALA A 119 -10.21 6.20 3.16
CA ALA A 119 -10.99 7.26 3.79
C ALA A 119 -12.09 7.85 2.90
N ASP A 120 -11.93 7.81 1.57
CA ASP A 120 -12.89 8.37 0.60
C ASP A 120 -13.02 7.55 -0.70
N ASN A 121 -14.04 7.90 -1.50
CA ASN A 121 -14.39 7.20 -2.74
C ASN A 121 -13.35 7.37 -3.87
N ASP A 122 -12.66 8.52 -3.92
CA ASP A 122 -11.65 8.79 -4.95
C ASP A 122 -10.42 7.90 -4.70
N SER A 123 -9.95 7.85 -3.45
CA SER A 123 -8.89 6.95 -3.00
C SER A 123 -9.26 5.49 -3.21
N GLN A 124 -10.52 5.11 -2.95
CA GLN A 124 -11.01 3.75 -3.22
C GLN A 124 -10.99 3.41 -4.73
N PHE A 125 -11.34 4.35 -5.61
CA PHE A 125 -11.24 4.14 -7.05
C PHE A 125 -9.79 3.91 -7.48
N ILE A 126 -8.86 4.75 -7.03
CA ILE A 126 -7.43 4.67 -7.39
C ILE A 126 -6.82 3.37 -6.83
N GLN A 127 -7.14 3.01 -5.60
CA GLN A 127 -6.75 1.75 -4.96
C GLN A 127 -7.24 0.54 -5.76
N ASN A 128 -8.51 0.53 -6.17
CA ASN A 128 -9.08 -0.54 -6.99
C ASN A 128 -8.40 -0.64 -8.36
N LEU A 129 -8.10 0.51 -8.97
CA LEU A 129 -7.38 0.55 -10.24
C LEU A 129 -5.98 -0.05 -10.07
N MET A 130 -5.24 0.34 -9.02
CA MET A 130 -3.92 -0.21 -8.72
C MET A 130 -3.96 -1.72 -8.46
N ALA A 131 -4.89 -2.19 -7.64
CA ALA A 131 -5.08 -3.61 -7.39
C ALA A 131 -5.33 -4.37 -8.70
N LYS A 132 -6.19 -3.84 -9.58
CA LYS A 132 -6.45 -4.46 -10.88
C LYS A 132 -5.21 -4.46 -11.77
N SER A 133 -4.45 -3.37 -11.79
CA SER A 133 -3.20 -3.24 -12.56
C SER A 133 -2.16 -4.25 -12.08
N LEU A 134 -1.90 -4.34 -10.77
CA LEU A 134 -1.00 -5.32 -10.18
C LEU A 134 -1.42 -6.75 -10.48
N LYS A 135 -2.72 -7.05 -10.41
CA LYS A 135 -3.25 -8.38 -10.74
C LYS A 135 -3.02 -8.73 -12.22
N THR A 136 -3.21 -7.76 -13.11
CA THR A 136 -2.99 -7.94 -14.55
C THR A 136 -1.51 -8.15 -14.84
N LEU A 137 -0.64 -7.30 -14.29
CA LEU A 137 0.81 -7.45 -14.40
C LEU A 137 1.28 -8.80 -13.84
N ALA A 138 0.74 -9.23 -12.69
CA ALA A 138 1.02 -10.55 -12.15
C ALA A 138 0.60 -11.69 -13.08
N GLN A 139 -0.33 -11.50 -14.01
CA GLN A 139 -0.73 -12.56 -14.96
C GLN A 139 0.05 -12.49 -16.27
N GLU A 140 0.39 -11.29 -16.70
CA GLU A 140 0.90 -11.04 -18.06
C GLU A 140 2.41 -10.80 -18.11
N VAL A 141 3.05 -10.49 -16.98
CA VAL A 141 4.49 -10.23 -16.98
C VAL A 141 5.26 -11.47 -17.41
N SER A 142 6.17 -11.29 -18.35
CA SER A 142 7.12 -12.30 -18.76
C SER A 142 8.45 -11.99 -18.08
N LEU A 143 8.94 -12.91 -17.26
CA LEU A 143 10.20 -12.71 -16.56
C LEU A 143 11.35 -12.76 -17.56
N GLN A 144 12.04 -11.63 -17.72
CA GLN A 144 13.34 -11.58 -18.39
C GLN A 144 14.40 -11.48 -17.31
N LYS A 145 15.25 -12.50 -17.20
CA LYS A 145 16.26 -12.60 -16.15
C LYS A 145 17.64 -12.65 -16.77
N ASP A 146 18.46 -11.66 -16.46
CA ASP A 146 19.84 -11.62 -16.92
C ASP A 146 20.77 -12.49 -16.08
N LEU A 147 21.97 -12.73 -16.62
CA LEU A 147 23.02 -13.50 -15.97
C LEU A 147 23.55 -12.72 -14.76
N GLY A 148 23.32 -13.25 -13.57
CA GLY A 148 23.77 -12.66 -12.30
C GLY A 148 22.65 -12.05 -11.45
N GLU A 149 21.47 -11.79 -12.01
CA GLU A 149 20.33 -11.26 -11.27
C GLU A 149 19.64 -12.32 -10.41
N THR A 150 19.04 -11.89 -9.31
CA THR A 150 18.07 -12.69 -8.55
C THR A 150 16.72 -12.72 -9.27
N TYR A 151 15.88 -13.71 -8.94
CA TYR A 151 14.51 -13.76 -9.47
C TYR A 151 13.69 -12.54 -9.03
N ASN A 152 13.92 -12.05 -7.80
CA ASN A 152 13.21 -10.91 -7.25
C ASN A 152 13.54 -9.62 -8.02
N GLU A 153 14.83 -9.37 -8.29
CA GLU A 153 15.28 -8.21 -9.07
C GLU A 153 14.69 -8.22 -10.47
N ALA A 154 14.87 -9.33 -11.20
CA ALA A 154 14.36 -9.49 -12.56
C ALA A 154 12.83 -9.35 -12.64
N TRP A 155 12.11 -9.86 -11.63
CA TRP A 155 10.65 -9.75 -11.55
C TRP A 155 10.19 -8.31 -11.29
N ILE A 156 10.83 -7.63 -10.33
CA ILE A 156 10.53 -6.21 -10.06
C ILE A 156 10.78 -5.40 -11.32
N GLN A 157 11.92 -5.56 -11.98
CA GLN A 157 12.23 -4.83 -13.21
C GLN A 157 11.19 -5.11 -14.31
N SER A 158 10.84 -6.38 -14.53
CA SER A 158 9.84 -6.76 -15.54
C SER A 158 8.46 -6.13 -15.25
N LEU A 159 8.05 -6.08 -13.98
CA LEU A 159 6.80 -5.41 -13.57
C LEU A 159 6.85 -3.91 -13.85
N GLN A 160 7.97 -3.27 -13.54
CA GLN A 160 8.15 -1.82 -13.72
C GLN A 160 8.20 -1.43 -15.19
N GLU A 161 8.89 -2.20 -16.02
CA GLU A 161 8.95 -1.99 -17.47
C GLU A 161 7.57 -2.13 -18.09
N GLN A 162 6.87 -3.24 -17.82
CA GLN A 162 5.53 -3.48 -18.36
C GLN A 162 4.50 -2.46 -17.86
N ALA A 163 4.59 -2.03 -16.60
CA ALA A 163 3.76 -0.95 -16.08
C ALA A 163 4.00 0.37 -16.81
N ASN A 164 5.27 0.74 -17.03
CA ASN A 164 5.61 1.93 -17.81
C ASN A 164 5.05 1.83 -19.24
N GLU A 165 5.14 0.68 -19.89
CA GLU A 165 4.56 0.48 -21.23
C GLU A 165 3.04 0.62 -21.26
N ILE A 166 2.33 0.07 -20.27
CA ILE A 166 0.87 0.16 -20.19
C ILE A 166 0.41 1.58 -19.89
N PHE A 167 1.06 2.28 -18.95
CA PHE A 167 0.56 3.54 -18.41
C PHE A 167 1.13 4.80 -19.07
N LYS A 168 2.31 4.75 -19.70
CA LYS A 168 2.85 5.91 -20.47
C LYS A 168 2.31 6.00 -21.89
N ASN A 169 1.74 4.92 -22.42
CA ASN A 169 1.15 4.88 -23.76
C ASN A 169 -0.38 5.11 -23.75
N LEU A 170 -0.97 5.39 -22.58
CA LEU A 170 -2.38 5.78 -22.38
C LEU A 170 -2.53 7.31 -22.40
#